data_AF-A0A091R4B1-F1
#
_entry.id   AF-A0A091R4B1-F1
#
_cell.length_a   1.000
_cell.length_b   1.000
_cell.length_c   1.000
_cell.angle_alpha   90.00
_cell.angle_beta   90.00
_cell.angle_gamma   90.00
#
_symmetry.space_group_name_H-M   'P 1'
#
loop_
_entity.id
_entity.type
_entity.pdbx_description
1 polymer ?
#
loop_
_entity_poly.entity_id
_entity_poly.type
_entity_poly.pdbx_seq_one_letter_code
_entity_poly.pdbx_strand_id
1 'polypeptide(L)'
;HSRALTSPYPGSQVRRCPVPEDRLGWRVAWQDYEPVEYTAAAVLARPRWADPHISDKDFSPKFNERDGEVERKSLNGLYVVENGRPRNPAGRTGLTGRGLLGRWGPNHAADPVVTRWKRDGSGNKVAHPVTGKNILQFVAIKRKDCGEWAIPGGMVDPGEKISATLKREFGEEALNALEKSPEEKAELEKQLHKLFSQEHFVVYRGYVDDPRNTDNAWMETEAVNYHDETGETMDQLPLEAGDDAGAVKWVDITEKLKLYANHSYFLKLVTEKWGAHWSEGPAPE
;
A
#
# COMPACT_ATOMS: atom_id res chain seq x y z
N HIS A 1 0.54 -14.33 -7.03
CA HIS A 1 1.06 -13.00 -7.40
C HIS A 1 1.49 -13.00 -8.85
N SER A 2 1.57 -11.85 -9.49
CA SER A 2 2.08 -11.65 -10.85
C SER A 2 2.96 -10.41 -10.94
N ARG A 3 2.66 -9.31 -10.23
CA ARG A 3 3.51 -8.12 -10.20
C ARG A 3 4.86 -8.42 -9.57
N ALA A 4 4.89 -9.23 -8.51
CA ALA A 4 6.12 -9.74 -7.88
C ALA A 4 7.03 -10.56 -8.82
N LEU A 5 6.55 -10.98 -10.00
CA LEU A 5 7.32 -11.72 -11.00
C LEU A 5 7.87 -10.84 -12.12
N THR A 6 7.52 -9.54 -12.13
CA THR A 6 7.88 -8.63 -13.21
C THR A 6 9.37 -8.25 -13.18
N SER A 7 9.93 -8.05 -14.37
CA SER A 7 11.32 -7.63 -14.57
C SER A 7 11.39 -6.44 -15.54
N PRO A 8 12.40 -5.55 -15.42
CA PRO A 8 13.46 -5.59 -14.40
C PRO A 8 12.94 -5.26 -12.99
N TYR A 9 13.68 -5.67 -11.96
CA TYR A 9 13.37 -5.30 -10.57
C TYR A 9 13.38 -3.77 -10.44
N PRO A 10 12.42 -3.14 -9.75
CA PRO A 10 12.27 -1.68 -9.71
C PRO A 10 13.57 -0.93 -9.41
N GLY A 11 13.84 0.14 -10.16
CA GLY A 11 15.05 0.96 -10.00
C GLY A 11 16.36 0.27 -10.37
N SER A 12 16.34 -0.84 -11.13
CA SER A 12 17.53 -1.60 -11.50
C SER A 12 17.45 -2.19 -12.92
N GLN A 13 18.51 -2.86 -13.35
CA GLN A 13 18.53 -3.71 -14.56
C GLN A 13 18.46 -5.21 -14.24
N VAL A 14 18.26 -5.57 -12.96
CA VAL A 14 18.25 -6.96 -12.50
C VAL A 14 17.01 -7.66 -13.02
N ARG A 15 17.18 -8.81 -13.67
CA ARG A 15 16.08 -9.64 -14.16
C ARG A 15 15.89 -10.81 -13.22
N ARG A 16 14.64 -11.10 -12.87
CA ARG A 16 14.27 -12.27 -12.06
C ARG A 16 14.46 -13.54 -12.87
N CYS A 17 14.76 -14.64 -12.18
CA CYS A 17 14.63 -15.98 -12.75
C CYS A 17 13.15 -16.24 -13.11
N PRO A 18 12.80 -16.68 -14.34
CA PRO A 18 11.42 -16.97 -14.69
C PRO A 18 10.83 -18.06 -13.80
N VAL A 19 9.65 -17.80 -13.23
CA VAL A 19 8.92 -18.76 -12.38
C VAL A 19 7.67 -19.23 -13.13
N PRO A 20 7.61 -20.49 -13.59
CA PRO A 20 6.40 -21.08 -14.14
C PRO A 20 5.26 -21.08 -13.13
N GLU A 21 4.02 -20.93 -13.62
CA GLU A 21 2.82 -20.83 -12.76
C GLU A 21 2.64 -22.07 -11.87
N ASP A 22 2.92 -23.27 -12.40
CA ASP A 22 2.86 -24.55 -11.68
C ASP A 22 4.00 -24.73 -10.65
N ARG A 23 5.00 -23.84 -10.65
CA ARG A 23 6.17 -23.86 -9.76
C ARG A 23 6.18 -22.69 -8.77
N LEU A 24 5.18 -21.83 -8.79
CA LEU A 24 5.08 -20.65 -7.92
C LEU A 24 5.04 -21.04 -6.44
N GLY A 25 4.28 -22.08 -6.09
CA GLY A 25 4.12 -22.52 -4.70
C GLY A 25 5.35 -23.25 -4.14
N TRP A 26 5.80 -22.88 -2.94
CA TRP A 26 6.92 -23.53 -2.24
C TRP A 26 6.76 -25.03 -1.99
N ARG A 27 5.51 -25.52 -1.93
CA ARG A 27 5.20 -26.96 -1.76
C ARG A 27 5.62 -27.81 -2.96
N VAL A 28 5.72 -27.19 -4.13
CA VAL A 28 6.20 -27.87 -5.33
C VAL A 28 7.71 -27.91 -5.27
N ALA A 29 8.26 -29.12 -5.22
CA ALA A 29 9.70 -29.34 -5.26
C ALA A 29 10.27 -28.80 -6.57
N TRP A 30 11.36 -28.05 -6.49
CA TRP A 30 12.07 -27.53 -7.65
C TRP A 30 13.54 -27.36 -7.27
N GLN A 31 14.33 -28.41 -7.52
CA GLN A 31 15.74 -28.48 -7.12
C GLN A 31 16.60 -27.52 -7.94
N ASP A 32 16.26 -27.35 -9.21
CA ASP A 32 16.96 -26.44 -10.14
C ASP A 32 16.51 -24.97 -10.01
N TYR A 33 15.79 -24.63 -8.93
CA TYR A 33 15.38 -23.25 -8.69
C TYR A 33 16.58 -22.41 -8.24
N GLU A 34 17.14 -21.65 -9.19
CA GLU A 34 18.27 -20.76 -8.98
C GLU A 34 17.84 -19.29 -9.14
N PRO A 35 17.26 -18.68 -8.09
CA PRO A 35 16.87 -17.27 -8.13
C PRO A 35 18.09 -16.36 -8.12
N VAL A 36 17.96 -15.21 -8.78
CA VAL A 36 19.00 -14.17 -8.74
C VAL A 36 19.03 -13.55 -7.35
N GLU A 37 20.22 -13.40 -6.75
CA GLU A 37 20.35 -12.69 -5.46
C GLU A 37 20.55 -11.18 -5.69
N TYR A 38 19.68 -10.38 -5.09
CA TYR A 38 19.76 -8.92 -5.19
C TYR A 38 19.26 -8.20 -3.93
N THR A 39 20.06 -7.24 -3.47
CA THR A 39 19.66 -6.22 -2.48
C THR A 39 20.26 -4.89 -2.94
N ALA A 40 19.43 -3.85 -2.98
CA ALA A 40 19.82 -2.54 -3.49
C ALA A 40 20.90 -1.90 -2.61
N ALA A 41 21.79 -1.11 -3.23
CA ALA A 41 22.88 -0.43 -2.52
C ALA A 41 22.38 0.44 -1.36
N ALA A 42 21.24 1.12 -1.51
CA ALA A 42 20.62 1.92 -0.46
C ALA A 42 20.22 1.08 0.77
N VAL A 43 19.79 -0.16 0.59
CA VAL A 43 19.47 -1.08 1.69
C VAL A 43 20.76 -1.63 2.30
N LEU A 44 21.75 -1.97 1.47
CA LEU A 44 23.07 -2.46 1.91
C LEU A 44 23.86 -1.40 2.70
N ALA A 45 23.58 -0.10 2.48
CA ALA A 45 24.16 1.00 3.26
C ALA A 45 23.67 1.04 4.71
N ARG A 46 22.72 0.17 5.10
CA ARG A 46 22.18 0.03 6.47
C ARG A 46 21.63 1.34 7.07
N PRO A 47 20.75 2.07 6.38
CA PRO A 47 19.99 3.15 7.01
C PRO A 47 19.12 2.62 8.15
N ARG A 48 18.62 3.50 9.02
CA ARG A 48 17.83 3.12 10.22
C ARG A 48 16.62 2.23 9.91
N TRP A 49 16.03 2.38 8.74
CA TRP A 49 14.88 1.61 8.28
C TRP A 49 15.24 0.24 7.67
N ALA A 50 16.52 -0.08 7.47
CA ALA A 50 16.98 -1.33 6.87
C ALA A 50 17.63 -2.27 7.90
N ASP A 51 17.31 -3.55 7.80
CA ASP A 51 17.95 -4.58 8.60
C ASP A 51 19.43 -4.79 8.18
N PRO A 52 20.28 -5.34 9.06
CA PRO A 52 21.57 -5.91 8.69
C PRO A 52 21.43 -7.09 7.71
N HIS A 53 22.56 -7.58 7.19
CA HIS A 53 22.56 -8.80 6.39
C HIS A 53 22.30 -10.02 7.30
N ILE A 54 21.66 -11.08 6.80
CA ILE A 54 21.26 -12.22 7.65
C ILE A 54 22.44 -12.98 8.27
N SER A 55 23.63 -12.86 7.68
CA SER A 55 24.86 -13.47 8.18
C SER A 55 25.61 -12.60 9.19
N ASP A 56 25.12 -11.40 9.50
CA ASP A 56 25.77 -10.52 10.49
C ASP A 56 25.64 -11.13 11.89
N LYS A 57 26.77 -11.28 12.59
CA LYS A 57 26.85 -12.01 13.87
C LYS A 57 25.95 -11.43 14.96
N ASP A 58 25.80 -10.10 14.96
CA ASP A 58 25.02 -9.37 15.96
C ASP A 58 23.55 -9.19 15.53
N PHE A 59 23.14 -9.78 14.40
CA PHE A 59 21.78 -9.70 13.89
C PHE A 59 21.04 -11.02 14.10
N SER A 60 20.20 -11.06 15.13
CA SER A 60 19.37 -12.22 15.48
C SER A 60 17.88 -11.84 15.44
N PRO A 61 17.29 -11.69 14.24
CA PRO A 61 15.91 -11.23 14.09
C PRO A 61 14.92 -12.24 14.66
N LYS A 62 13.89 -11.73 15.35
CA LYS A 62 12.81 -12.57 15.87
C LYS A 62 11.63 -12.60 14.90
N PHE A 63 11.71 -13.46 13.89
CA PHE A 63 10.67 -13.61 12.88
C PHE A 63 9.34 -14.13 13.46
N ASN A 64 8.23 -13.75 12.84
CA ASN A 64 6.86 -14.07 13.28
C ASN A 64 6.47 -13.53 14.66
N GLU A 65 7.19 -12.54 15.20
CA GLU A 65 6.86 -11.86 16.44
C GLU A 65 7.23 -10.37 16.39
N ARG A 66 6.94 -9.64 17.47
CA ARG A 66 7.37 -8.24 17.61
C ARG A 66 8.82 -8.23 18.11
N ASP A 67 9.72 -7.70 17.29
CA ASP A 67 11.16 -7.66 17.53
C ASP A 67 11.62 -6.24 17.88
N GLY A 68 11.42 -5.86 19.15
CA GLY A 68 11.65 -4.49 19.61
C GLY A 68 10.69 -3.50 18.94
N GLU A 69 11.25 -2.56 18.19
CA GLU A 69 10.49 -1.56 17.41
C GLU A 69 10.03 -2.08 16.04
N VAL A 70 10.51 -3.25 15.60
CA VAL A 70 10.17 -3.83 14.30
C VAL A 70 9.07 -4.87 14.48
N GLU A 71 7.92 -4.64 13.87
CA GLU A 71 6.88 -5.67 13.74
C GLU A 71 7.31 -6.65 12.64
N ARG A 72 7.53 -7.92 13.01
CA ARG A 72 7.90 -8.99 12.08
C ARG A 72 6.79 -10.02 11.91
N LYS A 73 5.63 -9.87 12.59
CA LYS A 73 4.46 -10.72 12.30
C LYS A 73 3.86 -10.33 10.95
N SER A 74 3.65 -11.32 10.10
CA SER A 74 2.82 -11.12 8.92
C SER A 74 1.35 -11.02 9.33
N LEU A 75 0.62 -10.14 8.65
CA LEU A 75 -0.83 -10.00 8.73
C LEU A 75 -1.56 -11.19 8.08
N ASN A 76 -0.86 -12.09 7.40
CA ASN A 76 -1.38 -13.35 6.83
C ASN A 76 -1.06 -14.60 7.66
N GLY A 77 -0.58 -14.42 8.90
CA GLY A 77 -0.22 -15.53 9.79
C GLY A 77 1.27 -15.88 9.70
N LEU A 78 1.62 -17.10 10.07
CA LEU A 78 3.03 -17.51 10.14
C LEU A 78 3.64 -17.70 8.74
N TYR A 79 4.84 -17.15 8.53
CA TYR A 79 5.68 -17.47 7.37
C TYR A 79 6.83 -18.38 7.77
N VAL A 80 7.27 -19.19 6.82
CA VAL A 80 8.38 -20.12 7.00
C VAL A 80 9.70 -19.35 7.02
N VAL A 81 10.60 -19.74 7.91
CA VAL A 81 12.00 -19.30 7.90
C VAL A 81 12.86 -20.51 7.49
N GLU A 82 13.64 -20.35 6.43
CA GLU A 82 14.53 -21.38 5.91
C GLU A 82 15.93 -20.78 5.70
N ASN A 83 16.97 -21.50 6.12
CA ASN A 83 18.36 -21.02 6.07
C ASN A 83 18.53 -19.64 6.70
N GLY A 84 17.81 -19.40 7.80
CA GLY A 84 17.81 -18.13 8.53
C GLY A 84 17.00 -17.00 7.86
N ARG A 85 16.40 -17.21 6.68
CA ARG A 85 15.70 -16.16 5.93
C ARG A 85 14.20 -16.46 5.83
N PRO A 86 13.32 -15.43 5.85
CA PRO A 86 11.90 -15.63 5.57
C PRO A 86 11.68 -16.16 4.15
N ARG A 87 10.61 -16.93 3.96
CA ARG A 87 10.05 -17.31 2.66
C ARG A 87 8.77 -16.55 2.41
N ASN A 88 8.68 -15.91 1.25
CA ASN A 88 7.50 -15.16 0.82
C ASN A 88 6.24 -16.04 0.89
N PRO A 89 5.20 -15.66 1.64
CA PRO A 89 4.02 -16.50 1.87
C PRO A 89 3.23 -16.75 0.58
N ALA A 90 3.37 -15.88 -0.42
CA ALA A 90 2.69 -16.02 -1.71
C ALA A 90 3.43 -16.90 -2.71
N GLY A 91 4.68 -17.32 -2.45
CA GLY A 91 5.45 -18.21 -3.34
C GLY A 91 6.79 -17.63 -3.81
N ARG A 92 7.42 -18.35 -4.75
CA ARG A 92 8.66 -17.98 -5.42
C ARG A 92 8.48 -16.74 -6.29
N THR A 93 9.48 -15.87 -6.31
CA THR A 93 9.51 -14.64 -7.10
C THR A 93 10.63 -14.59 -8.13
N GLY A 94 11.51 -15.59 -8.15
CA GLY A 94 12.68 -15.64 -9.02
C GLY A 94 13.85 -14.75 -8.57
N LEU A 95 13.76 -14.17 -7.36
CA LEU A 95 14.78 -13.27 -6.82
C LEU A 95 14.86 -13.42 -5.30
N THR A 96 16.05 -13.74 -4.79
CA THR A 96 16.38 -13.75 -3.36
C THR A 96 17.04 -12.43 -2.96
N GLY A 97 17.15 -12.20 -1.67
CA GLY A 97 17.61 -10.93 -1.11
C GLY A 97 16.42 -10.07 -0.70
N ARG A 98 16.64 -8.79 -0.51
CA ARG A 98 15.57 -7.86 -0.12
C ARG A 98 15.20 -6.88 -1.22
N GLY A 99 15.99 -6.81 -2.30
CA GLY A 99 15.82 -5.77 -3.31
C GLY A 99 15.84 -4.39 -2.67
N LEU A 100 14.78 -3.60 -2.83
CA LEU A 100 14.59 -2.27 -2.24
C LEU A 100 13.97 -2.29 -0.84
N LEU A 101 13.53 -3.45 -0.34
CA LEU A 101 12.86 -3.54 0.96
C LEU A 101 13.88 -3.54 2.10
N GLY A 102 13.59 -2.77 3.16
CA GLY A 102 14.50 -2.62 4.29
C GLY A 102 14.56 -3.88 5.17
N ARG A 103 13.40 -4.49 5.42
CA ARG A 103 13.25 -5.58 6.38
C ARG A 103 13.29 -6.94 5.71
N TRP A 104 13.86 -7.93 6.39
CA TRP A 104 13.63 -9.33 6.07
C TRP A 104 12.20 -9.73 6.48
N GLY A 105 11.46 -10.36 5.58
CA GLY A 105 10.07 -10.74 5.80
C GLY A 105 9.08 -9.62 5.44
N PRO A 106 8.02 -9.40 6.22
CA PRO A 106 7.02 -8.38 5.92
C PRO A 106 7.61 -6.97 6.08
N ASN A 107 7.29 -6.10 5.13
CA ASN A 107 7.54 -4.66 5.15
C ASN A 107 6.17 -3.99 5.16
N HIS A 108 5.79 -3.49 6.35
CA HIS A 108 4.44 -2.98 6.60
C HIS A 108 4.26 -1.56 6.06
N ALA A 109 3.17 -1.35 5.35
CA ALA A 109 2.65 -0.08 4.92
C ALA A 109 1.24 0.14 5.51
N ALA A 110 0.73 1.36 5.38
CA ALA A 110 -0.65 1.69 5.72
C ALA A 110 -1.28 2.55 4.62
N ASP A 111 -2.48 2.18 4.20
CA ASP A 111 -3.20 2.80 3.07
C ASP A 111 -4.50 3.49 3.56
N PRO A 112 -4.49 4.80 3.80
CA PRO A 112 -5.68 5.56 4.19
C PRO A 112 -6.58 5.82 2.98
N VAL A 113 -7.63 5.01 2.83
CA VAL A 113 -8.62 5.16 1.77
C VAL A 113 -9.65 6.22 2.19
N VAL A 114 -9.34 7.49 1.97
CA VAL A 114 -10.28 8.59 2.26
C VAL A 114 -11.27 8.74 1.12
N THR A 115 -12.57 8.69 1.44
CA THR A 115 -13.66 8.69 0.45
C THR A 115 -14.73 9.72 0.77
N ARG A 116 -15.44 10.18 -0.25
CA ARG A 116 -16.67 10.97 -0.13
C ARG A 116 -17.63 10.63 -1.27
N TRP A 117 -18.92 10.92 -1.11
CA TRP A 117 -19.85 10.86 -2.24
C TRP A 117 -19.54 11.96 -3.26
N LYS A 118 -19.61 11.63 -4.55
CA LYS A 118 -19.62 12.65 -5.60
C LYS A 118 -20.89 13.48 -5.46
N ARG A 119 -20.76 14.81 -5.47
CA ARG A 119 -21.88 15.75 -5.35
C ARG A 119 -21.99 16.66 -6.58
N ASP A 120 -23.22 17.04 -6.92
CA ASP A 120 -23.50 18.06 -7.94
C ASP A 120 -23.35 19.49 -7.38
N GLY A 121 -23.60 20.50 -8.22
CA GLY A 121 -23.52 21.91 -7.81
C GLY A 121 -24.54 22.34 -6.75
N SER A 122 -25.55 21.50 -6.47
CA SER A 122 -26.53 21.71 -5.39
C SER A 122 -26.20 20.89 -4.14
N GLY A 123 -25.08 20.17 -4.14
CA GLY A 123 -24.64 19.34 -3.02
C GLY A 123 -25.33 17.97 -2.96
N ASN A 124 -26.12 17.56 -3.95
CA ASN A 124 -26.79 16.25 -3.95
C ASN A 124 -25.84 15.15 -4.44
N LYS A 125 -26.00 13.93 -3.90
CA LYS A 125 -25.23 12.76 -4.36
C LYS A 125 -25.54 12.46 -5.83
N VAL A 126 -24.51 12.18 -6.61
CA VAL A 126 -24.64 11.84 -8.03
C VAL A 126 -24.79 10.33 -8.20
N ALA A 127 -25.92 9.88 -8.73
CA ALA A 127 -26.12 8.48 -9.11
C ALA A 127 -25.52 8.19 -10.50
N HIS A 128 -24.89 7.02 -10.64
CA HIS A 128 -24.42 6.55 -11.94
C HIS A 128 -25.61 6.07 -12.79
N PRO A 129 -25.74 6.50 -14.06
CA PRO A 129 -26.92 6.21 -14.88
C PRO A 129 -27.14 4.70 -15.13
N VAL A 130 -26.06 3.92 -15.21
CA VAL A 130 -26.15 2.48 -15.50
C VAL A 130 -26.58 1.67 -14.28
N THR A 131 -26.02 1.96 -13.10
CA THR A 131 -26.23 1.13 -11.90
C THR A 131 -27.30 1.68 -10.97
N GLY A 132 -27.73 2.94 -11.14
CA GLY A 132 -28.60 3.66 -10.22
C GLY A 132 -27.99 3.93 -8.83
N LYS A 133 -26.75 3.49 -8.60
CA LYS A 133 -26.02 3.65 -7.33
C LYS A 133 -25.23 4.96 -7.34
N ASN A 134 -25.06 5.56 -6.16
CA ASN A 134 -24.25 6.78 -6.01
C ASN A 134 -22.77 6.52 -6.37
N ILE A 135 -22.16 7.52 -7.01
CA ILE A 135 -20.73 7.50 -7.36
C ILE A 135 -19.94 7.90 -6.12
N LEU A 136 -18.99 7.05 -5.73
CA LEU A 136 -18.05 7.31 -4.65
C LEU A 136 -16.75 7.87 -5.25
N GLN A 137 -16.14 8.83 -4.56
CA GLN A 137 -14.82 9.35 -4.90
C GLN A 137 -13.82 8.95 -3.81
N PHE A 138 -12.55 8.80 -4.18
CA PHE A 138 -11.44 8.69 -3.23
C PHE A 138 -10.36 9.71 -3.54
N VAL A 139 -9.54 10.03 -2.54
CA VAL A 139 -8.33 10.83 -2.73
C VAL A 139 -7.24 9.92 -3.30
N ALA A 140 -6.71 10.30 -4.47
CA ALA A 140 -5.63 9.59 -5.12
C ALA A 140 -4.43 10.51 -5.32
N ILE A 141 -3.23 9.95 -5.21
CA ILE A 141 -1.98 10.60 -5.61
C ILE A 141 -1.41 9.94 -6.85
N LYS A 142 -0.68 10.71 -7.65
CA LYS A 142 0.13 10.19 -8.76
C LYS A 142 1.57 10.12 -8.32
N ARG A 143 2.11 8.91 -8.16
CA ARG A 143 3.47 8.72 -7.63
C ARG A 143 4.51 9.31 -8.58
N LYS A 144 5.56 9.95 -8.04
CA LYS A 144 6.65 10.52 -8.87
C LYS A 144 7.54 9.44 -9.51
N ASP A 145 7.70 8.30 -8.85
CA ASP A 145 8.62 7.24 -9.26
C ASP A 145 8.15 6.45 -10.49
N CYS A 146 6.86 6.14 -10.58
CA CYS A 146 6.29 5.32 -11.66
C CYS A 146 5.19 6.04 -12.47
N GLY A 147 4.68 7.18 -11.99
CA GLY A 147 3.60 7.91 -12.65
C GLY A 147 2.22 7.23 -12.56
N GLU A 148 2.09 6.16 -11.76
CA GLU A 148 0.81 5.49 -11.53
C GLU A 148 -0.02 6.22 -10.45
N TRP A 149 -1.35 6.15 -10.57
CA TRP A 149 -2.26 6.62 -9.52
C TRP A 149 -2.36 5.58 -8.39
N ALA A 150 -2.36 6.05 -7.15
CA ALA A 150 -2.34 5.22 -5.96
C ALA A 150 -3.19 5.83 -4.83
N ILE A 151 -3.48 5.03 -3.81
CA ILE A 151 -3.95 5.51 -2.50
C ILE A 151 -2.72 6.20 -1.85
N PRO A 152 -2.91 7.35 -1.17
CA PRO A 152 -1.82 8.07 -0.50
C PRO A 152 -1.38 7.37 0.79
N GLY A 153 -0.65 6.27 0.64
CA GLY A 153 -0.16 5.43 1.71
C GLY A 153 1.34 5.22 1.63
N GLY A 154 1.92 4.85 2.75
CA GLY A 154 3.37 4.71 2.87
C GLY A 154 3.79 3.76 3.98
N MET A 155 5.09 3.73 4.24
CA MET A 155 5.71 2.76 5.12
C MET A 155 5.42 3.07 6.58
N VAL A 156 5.22 2.02 7.38
CA VAL A 156 5.11 2.15 8.83
C VAL A 156 6.51 2.39 9.40
N ASP A 157 6.69 3.49 10.10
CA ASP A 157 7.97 3.80 10.72
C ASP A 157 8.28 2.87 11.91
N PRO A 158 9.57 2.63 12.25
CA PRO A 158 9.94 1.84 13.42
C PRO A 158 9.26 2.36 14.69
N GLY A 159 8.56 1.47 15.40
CA GLY A 159 7.81 1.80 16.62
C GLY A 159 6.50 2.57 16.41
N GLU A 160 6.18 2.98 15.18
CA GLU A 160 4.95 3.70 14.85
C GLU A 160 3.73 2.78 14.90
N LYS A 161 2.59 3.32 15.34
CA LYS A 161 1.29 2.62 15.26
C LYS A 161 0.70 2.83 13.87
N ILE A 162 0.07 1.80 13.30
CA ILE A 162 -0.65 1.90 12.02
C ILE A 162 -1.61 3.09 11.95
N SER A 163 -2.35 3.38 13.02
CA SER A 163 -3.27 4.53 13.07
C SER A 163 -2.56 5.88 12.92
N ALA A 164 -1.32 5.99 13.39
CA ALA A 164 -0.51 7.19 13.23
C ALA A 164 0.02 7.26 11.78
N THR A 165 0.52 6.15 11.24
CA THR A 165 0.95 6.05 9.82
C THR A 165 -0.17 6.48 8.87
N LEU A 166 -1.38 5.94 9.03
CA LEU A 166 -2.54 6.29 8.18
C LEU A 166 -2.82 7.80 8.15
N LYS A 167 -2.74 8.47 9.31
CA LYS A 167 -2.97 9.91 9.40
C LYS A 167 -1.79 10.70 8.82
N ARG A 168 -0.57 10.31 9.18
CA ARG A 168 0.67 10.95 8.74
C ARG A 168 0.79 10.91 7.23
N GLU A 169 0.73 9.72 6.62
CA GLU A 169 0.83 9.52 5.17
C GLU A 169 -0.23 10.33 4.41
N PHE A 170 -1.47 10.32 4.87
CA PHE A 170 -2.51 11.13 4.23
C PHE A 170 -2.22 12.64 4.32
N GLY A 171 -1.76 13.11 5.49
CA GLY A 171 -1.39 14.50 5.68
C GLY A 171 -0.20 14.92 4.82
N GLU A 172 0.84 14.11 4.78
CA GLU A 172 2.07 14.38 4.05
C GLU A 172 1.85 14.30 2.53
N GLU A 173 1.31 13.19 2.03
CA GLU A 173 1.21 12.94 0.59
C GLU A 173 0.05 13.65 -0.10
N ALA A 174 -1.09 13.81 0.58
CA ALA A 174 -2.32 14.34 -0.04
C ALA A 174 -2.67 15.78 0.37
N LEU A 175 -2.07 16.29 1.45
CA LEU A 175 -2.32 17.64 1.97
C LEU A 175 -1.05 18.48 2.09
N ASN A 176 0.12 17.96 1.67
CA ASN A 176 1.42 18.62 1.75
C ASN A 176 1.74 19.15 3.16
N ALA A 177 1.43 18.36 4.20
CA ALA A 177 1.55 18.79 5.59
C ALA A 177 2.97 19.22 5.95
N LEU A 178 4.02 18.65 5.35
CA LEU A 178 5.42 18.95 5.69
C LEU A 178 5.80 20.41 5.41
N GLU A 179 5.29 20.99 4.33
CA GLU A 179 5.59 22.35 3.87
C GLU A 179 4.71 23.43 4.53
N LYS A 180 3.72 23.03 5.35
CA LYS A 180 2.82 23.97 6.03
C LYS A 180 3.46 24.65 7.24
N SER A 181 3.00 25.87 7.53
CA SER A 181 3.36 26.61 8.74
C SER A 181 2.87 25.90 10.01
N PRO A 182 3.43 26.19 11.19
CA PRO A 182 2.98 25.60 12.45
C PRO A 182 1.48 25.80 12.73
N GLU A 183 0.94 26.97 12.39
CA GLU A 183 -0.47 27.31 12.58
C GLU A 183 -1.37 26.51 11.64
N GLU A 184 -0.98 26.38 10.38
CA GLU A 184 -1.69 25.56 9.38
C GLU A 184 -1.65 24.07 9.74
N LYS A 185 -0.49 23.57 10.23
CA LYS A 185 -0.36 22.20 10.74
C LYS A 185 -1.30 21.93 11.91
N ALA A 186 -1.42 22.88 12.83
CA ALA A 186 -2.31 22.75 13.98
C ALA A 186 -3.79 22.68 13.56
N GLU A 187 -4.21 23.44 12.55
CA GLU A 187 -5.56 23.38 12.03
C GLU A 187 -5.81 22.10 11.22
N LEU A 188 -4.85 21.72 10.38
CA LEU A 188 -4.89 20.46 9.64
C LEU A 188 -5.03 19.27 10.58
N GLU A 189 -4.28 19.24 11.69
CA GLU A 189 -4.34 18.16 12.67
C GLU A 189 -5.72 18.05 13.32
N LYS A 190 -6.44 19.17 13.57
CA LYS A 190 -7.82 19.12 14.07
C LYS A 190 -8.76 18.49 13.06
N GLN A 191 -8.64 18.87 11.78
CA GLN A 191 -9.48 18.36 10.71
C GLN A 191 -9.21 16.87 10.45
N LEU A 192 -7.93 16.48 10.40
CA LEU A 192 -7.50 15.08 10.33
C LEU A 192 -7.94 14.30 11.57
N HIS A 193 -7.87 14.87 12.77
CA HIS A 193 -8.38 14.19 13.95
C HIS A 193 -9.88 13.92 13.83
N LYS A 194 -10.69 14.90 13.41
CA LYS A 194 -12.12 14.70 13.16
C LYS A 194 -12.37 13.58 12.13
N LEU A 195 -11.65 13.60 11.00
CA LEU A 195 -11.79 12.60 9.94
C LEU A 195 -11.35 11.19 10.38
N PHE A 196 -10.26 11.06 11.13
CA PHE A 196 -9.69 9.76 11.50
C PHE A 196 -10.27 9.20 12.81
N SER A 197 -11.00 10.00 13.58
CA SER A 197 -11.71 9.57 14.79
C SER A 197 -13.15 9.14 14.54
N GLN A 198 -13.68 9.35 13.34
CA GLN A 198 -15.01 8.84 12.98
C GLN A 198 -15.00 7.29 12.83
N GLU A 199 -16.19 6.70 12.69
CA GLU A 199 -16.31 5.28 12.38
C GLU A 199 -15.60 4.97 11.07
N HIS A 200 -14.70 4.00 11.13
CA HIS A 200 -13.88 3.54 10.01
C HIS A 200 -13.87 2.02 10.01
N PHE A 201 -13.52 1.43 8.87
CA PHE A 201 -13.36 -0.02 8.78
C PHE A 201 -12.10 -0.39 8.03
N VAL A 202 -11.53 -1.51 8.46
CA VAL A 202 -10.41 -2.15 7.77
C VAL A 202 -10.92 -2.75 6.47
N VAL A 203 -10.40 -2.26 5.36
CA VAL A 203 -10.70 -2.76 4.01
C VAL A 203 -9.94 -4.04 3.74
N TYR A 204 -8.65 -4.05 4.08
CA TYR A 204 -7.74 -5.14 3.79
C TYR A 204 -6.56 -5.15 4.77
N ARG A 205 -6.08 -6.34 5.12
CA ARG A 205 -4.84 -6.55 5.87
C ARG A 205 -4.11 -7.74 5.28
N GLY A 206 -2.84 -7.55 4.92
CA GLY A 206 -2.03 -8.64 4.40
C GLY A 206 -1.11 -8.28 3.24
N TYR A 207 -0.69 -9.33 2.55
CA TYR A 207 0.22 -9.37 1.43
C TYR A 207 -0.25 -8.53 0.25
N VAL A 208 0.62 -7.64 -0.21
CA VAL A 208 0.43 -6.87 -1.42
C VAL A 208 1.27 -7.47 -2.53
N ASP A 209 0.65 -7.73 -3.68
CA ASP A 209 1.37 -8.15 -4.88
C ASP A 209 2.08 -6.93 -5.49
N ASP A 210 3.29 -6.69 -5.00
CA ASP A 210 4.10 -5.51 -5.30
C ASP A 210 5.36 -5.92 -6.07
N PRO A 211 5.78 -5.15 -7.10
CA PRO A 211 6.96 -5.46 -7.90
C PRO A 211 8.28 -5.46 -7.10
N ARG A 212 8.31 -4.89 -5.88
CA ARG A 212 9.44 -4.92 -4.96
C ARG A 212 9.59 -6.24 -4.21
N ASN A 213 8.58 -7.11 -4.22
CA ASN A 213 8.61 -8.36 -3.47
C ASN A 213 9.72 -9.30 -3.96
N THR A 214 10.36 -9.98 -3.04
CA THR A 214 11.39 -11.01 -3.28
C THR A 214 10.97 -12.31 -2.61
N ASP A 215 11.78 -13.35 -2.72
CA ASP A 215 11.59 -14.60 -1.98
C ASP A 215 11.71 -14.41 -0.47
N ASN A 216 12.36 -13.33 -0.01
CA ASN A 216 12.71 -13.13 1.40
C ASN A 216 12.19 -11.84 2.04
N ALA A 217 11.59 -10.95 1.25
CA ALA A 217 10.99 -9.72 1.73
C ALA A 217 9.78 -9.36 0.88
N TRP A 218 8.70 -8.90 1.49
CA TRP A 218 7.48 -8.53 0.76
C TRP A 218 6.74 -7.38 1.42
N MET A 219 5.93 -6.69 0.62
CA MET A 219 5.02 -5.68 1.08
C MET A 219 3.80 -6.31 1.74
N GLU A 220 3.43 -5.76 2.89
CA GLU A 220 2.10 -5.94 3.48
C GLU A 220 1.50 -4.58 3.76
N THR A 221 0.17 -4.48 3.70
CA THR A 221 -0.52 -3.23 4.04
C THR A 221 -1.70 -3.51 4.95
N GLU A 222 -2.03 -2.49 5.74
CA GLU A 222 -3.34 -2.32 6.32
C GLU A 222 -4.04 -1.15 5.63
N ALA A 223 -5.03 -1.46 4.79
CA ALA A 223 -5.87 -0.48 4.14
C ALA A 223 -7.11 -0.20 4.99
N VAL A 224 -7.36 1.06 5.32
CA VAL A 224 -8.48 1.49 6.19
C VAL A 224 -9.26 2.57 5.48
N ASN A 225 -10.58 2.44 5.45
CA ASN A 225 -11.44 3.43 4.84
C ASN A 225 -11.96 4.42 5.88
N TYR A 226 -11.75 5.70 5.58
CA TYR A 226 -12.32 6.83 6.29
C TYR A 226 -13.29 7.54 5.35
N HIS A 227 -14.59 7.53 5.68
CA HIS A 227 -15.62 8.01 4.79
C HIS A 227 -16.23 9.31 5.29
N ASP A 228 -16.19 10.35 4.46
CA ASP A 228 -16.94 11.57 4.69
C ASP A 228 -18.32 11.48 4.00
N GLU A 229 -19.31 11.08 4.79
CA GLU A 229 -20.69 10.88 4.34
C GLU A 229 -21.35 12.21 3.93
N THR A 230 -21.13 13.29 4.68
CA THR A 230 -21.78 14.60 4.44
C THR A 230 -20.98 15.47 3.47
N GLY A 231 -19.66 15.28 3.40
CA GLY A 231 -18.73 16.14 2.65
C GLY A 231 -18.20 17.32 3.49
N GLU A 232 -18.75 17.55 4.68
CA GLU A 232 -18.44 18.74 5.49
C GLU A 232 -16.98 18.80 5.96
N THR A 233 -16.33 17.65 6.10
CA THR A 233 -14.94 17.59 6.57
C THR A 233 -13.97 17.80 5.41
N MET A 234 -14.17 17.08 4.32
CA MET A 234 -13.26 17.03 3.18
C MET A 234 -13.44 18.19 2.20
N ASP A 235 -14.62 18.82 2.15
CA ASP A 235 -14.85 19.97 1.26
C ASP A 235 -14.05 21.21 1.71
N GLN A 236 -13.61 21.24 2.97
CA GLN A 236 -12.79 22.32 3.54
C GLN A 236 -11.28 22.05 3.46
N LEU A 237 -10.89 20.83 3.05
CA LEU A 237 -9.50 20.39 3.00
C LEU A 237 -8.94 20.55 1.58
N PRO A 238 -8.06 21.54 1.32
CA PRO A 238 -7.43 21.67 0.02
C PRO A 238 -6.44 20.53 -0.18
N LEU A 239 -6.67 19.71 -1.20
CA LEU A 239 -5.71 18.69 -1.61
C LEU A 239 -4.49 19.37 -2.22
N GLU A 240 -3.31 19.01 -1.72
CA GLU A 240 -2.03 19.54 -2.16
C GLU A 240 -1.03 18.38 -2.19
N ALA A 241 -0.39 18.16 -3.33
CA ALA A 241 0.50 17.02 -3.49
C ALA A 241 1.76 17.21 -2.64
N GLY A 242 2.08 16.22 -1.82
CA GLY A 242 3.32 16.20 -1.03
C GLY A 242 4.58 16.04 -1.89
N ASP A 243 5.72 15.93 -1.21
CA ASP A 243 7.03 15.79 -1.80
C ASP A 243 7.20 14.51 -2.65
N ASP A 244 6.53 13.42 -2.33
CA ASP A 244 6.58 12.16 -3.09
C ASP A 244 5.45 12.01 -4.13
N ALA A 245 4.46 12.92 -4.11
CA ALA A 245 3.33 12.94 -5.03
C ALA A 245 3.51 13.97 -6.15
N GLY A 246 3.38 13.55 -7.41
CA GLY A 246 3.44 14.45 -8.57
C GLY A 246 2.11 15.18 -8.82
N ALA A 247 1.00 14.62 -8.34
CA ALA A 247 -0.33 15.22 -8.38
C ALA A 247 -1.23 14.57 -7.32
N VAL A 248 -2.26 15.27 -6.87
CA VAL A 248 -3.30 14.76 -5.99
C VAL A 248 -4.67 15.22 -6.50
N LYS A 249 -5.69 14.35 -6.41
CA LYS A 249 -7.08 14.74 -6.72
C LYS A 249 -8.10 13.75 -6.16
N TRP A 250 -9.34 14.20 -6.13
CA TRP A 250 -10.51 13.31 -6.08
C TRP A 250 -10.65 12.55 -7.39
N VAL A 251 -10.85 11.23 -7.28
CA VAL A 251 -11.07 10.33 -8.41
C VAL A 251 -12.38 9.58 -8.20
N ASP A 252 -13.25 9.62 -9.20
CA ASP A 252 -14.47 8.80 -9.25
C ASP A 252 -14.08 7.32 -9.30
N ILE A 253 -14.59 6.52 -8.36
CA ILE A 253 -14.31 5.09 -8.28
C ILE A 253 -15.13 4.36 -9.35
N THR A 254 -14.44 3.59 -10.19
CA THR A 254 -15.02 2.77 -11.26
C THR A 254 -14.08 1.60 -11.55
N GLU A 255 -14.63 0.48 -12.04
CA GLU A 255 -13.85 -0.72 -12.38
C GLU A 255 -12.77 -0.49 -13.44
N LYS A 256 -12.87 0.60 -14.22
CA LYS A 256 -11.91 0.95 -15.27
C LYS A 256 -10.64 1.64 -14.74
N LEU A 257 -10.61 2.00 -13.45
CA LEU A 257 -9.44 2.65 -12.86
C LEU A 257 -8.22 1.74 -12.88
N LYS A 258 -7.14 2.25 -13.47
CA LYS A 258 -5.81 1.64 -13.41
C LYS A 258 -5.04 2.26 -12.26
N LEU A 259 -4.76 1.46 -11.24
CA LEU A 259 -4.05 1.90 -10.04
C LEU A 259 -2.81 1.04 -9.78
N TYR A 260 -1.88 1.62 -9.01
CA TYR A 260 -0.68 0.96 -8.53
C TYR A 260 -1.01 -0.28 -7.69
N ALA A 261 -0.14 -1.28 -7.78
CA ALA A 261 -0.25 -2.55 -7.05
C ALA A 261 -1.67 -3.15 -7.08
N ASN A 262 -2.26 -3.34 -5.90
CA ASN A 262 -3.56 -3.99 -5.68
C ASN A 262 -4.66 -2.97 -5.32
N HIS A 263 -4.42 -1.67 -5.48
CA HIS A 263 -5.28 -0.63 -4.92
C HIS A 263 -6.71 -0.66 -5.51
N SER A 264 -6.86 -1.07 -6.77
CA SER A 264 -8.17 -1.26 -7.40
C SER A 264 -9.02 -2.31 -6.65
N TYR A 265 -8.40 -3.38 -6.14
CA TYR A 265 -9.10 -4.38 -5.33
C TYR A 265 -9.60 -3.80 -4.00
N PHE A 266 -8.81 -2.94 -3.35
CA PHE A 266 -9.24 -2.26 -2.11
C PHE A 266 -10.43 -1.36 -2.37
N LEU A 267 -10.42 -0.58 -3.45
CA LEU A 267 -11.54 0.28 -3.81
C LEU A 267 -12.81 -0.52 -4.14
N LYS A 268 -12.68 -1.69 -4.79
CA LYS A 268 -13.82 -2.59 -5.00
C LYS A 268 -14.49 -2.95 -3.68
N LEU A 269 -13.72 -3.42 -2.70
CA LEU A 269 -14.23 -3.76 -1.36
C LEU A 269 -14.90 -2.56 -0.66
N VAL A 270 -14.33 -1.36 -0.83
CA VAL A 270 -14.93 -0.11 -0.31
C VAL A 270 -16.27 0.17 -0.97
N THR A 271 -16.37 0.05 -2.31
CA THR A 271 -17.65 0.26 -3.01
C THR A 271 -18.70 -0.77 -2.64
N GLU A 272 -18.33 -2.02 -2.41
CA GLU A 272 -19.23 -3.07 -1.92
C GLU A 272 -19.77 -2.73 -0.53
N LYS A 273 -18.90 -2.28 0.38
CA LYS A 273 -19.29 -1.88 1.75
C LYS A 273 -20.27 -0.71 1.76
N TRP A 274 -20.05 0.30 0.91
CA TRP A 274 -20.91 1.49 0.85
C TRP A 274 -22.09 1.37 -0.12
N GLY A 275 -22.22 0.25 -0.84
CA GLY A 275 -23.26 0.10 -1.86
C GLY A 275 -23.12 1.10 -3.02
N ALA A 276 -21.90 1.51 -3.35
CA ALA A 276 -21.60 2.48 -4.38
C ALA A 276 -21.58 1.87 -5.80
N HIS A 277 -21.52 2.73 -6.81
CA HIS A 277 -21.21 2.33 -8.18
C HIS A 277 -19.83 1.66 -8.28
N TRP A 278 -19.72 0.65 -9.16
CA TRP A 278 -18.46 -0.04 -9.47
C TRP A 278 -18.42 -0.48 -10.94
N SER A 279 -19.41 -1.28 -11.37
CA SER A 279 -19.42 -1.88 -12.69
C SER A 279 -19.97 -0.95 -13.77
N GLU A 280 -19.25 -0.92 -14.89
CA GLU A 280 -19.53 -0.15 -16.09
C GLU A 280 -19.98 -1.13 -17.18
N GLY A 281 -20.97 -1.98 -16.86
CA GLY A 281 -21.59 -2.86 -17.85
C GLY A 281 -22.20 -2.06 -19.00
N PRO A 282 -22.47 -2.69 -20.16
CA PRO A 282 -23.27 -2.02 -21.19
C PRO A 282 -24.59 -1.57 -20.55
N ALA A 283 -25.03 -0.34 -20.86
CA ALA A 283 -26.34 0.14 -20.43
C ALA A 283 -27.40 -0.91 -20.82
N PRO A 284 -28.41 -1.17 -19.98
CA PRO A 284 -29.53 -2.00 -20.40
C PRO A 284 -30.14 -1.39 -21.67
N GLU A 285 -30.27 -2.22 -22.71
CA GLU A 285 -30.95 -1.87 -23.98
C GLU A 285 -32.39 -1.41 -23.75
#